data_AF-A0A382PNK1-F1
#
_entry.id   AF-A0A382PNK1-F1
#
_cell.length_a   1.000
_cell.length_b   1.000
_cell.length_c   1.000
_cell.angle_alpha   90.00
_cell.angle_beta   90.00
_cell.angle_gamma   90.00
#
_symmetry.space_group_name_H-M   'P 1'
#
loop_
_entity.id
_entity.type
_entity.pdbx_description
1 polymer ?
#
loop_
_entity_poly.entity_id
_entity_poly.type
_entity_poly.pdbx_seq_one_letter_code
_entity_poly.pdbx_strand_id
1 'polypeptide(L)'
;MADGKYTGEKSSQSGQYTGEKDKKRDAFGREEVFRPKGMGDETTRNRLLSSVQKSYEKLQPFRSLMHNLVEEYVGSSYGQGEGPRHEIYMNLMNQAVEAYTMALAANRPRVLISTHHDDLLFFAKVFETATNNLIKEIGLEQTIRRWVLDAFFCVGVVKVHMADSGQV
;
A
#
# COMPACT_ATOMS: atom_id res chain seq x y z
N MET A 1 -1.14 -9.37 -71.98
CA MET A 1 -0.24 -10.40 -71.43
C MET A 1 -0.04 -10.05 -69.96
N ALA A 2 -0.94 -10.55 -69.10
CA ALA A 2 -0.77 -11.77 -68.29
C ALA A 2 0.20 -11.54 -67.12
N ASP A 3 0.06 -12.06 -65.91
CA ASP A 3 -1.02 -12.62 -65.07
C ASP A 3 -0.26 -13.18 -63.84
N GLY A 4 -0.91 -13.31 -62.68
CA GLY A 4 -0.40 -14.09 -61.54
C GLY A 4 -0.24 -13.29 -60.25
N LYS A 5 -1.31 -13.05 -59.48
CA LYS A 5 -1.86 -13.93 -58.41
C LYS A 5 -0.89 -14.20 -57.26
N TYR A 6 -1.20 -13.67 -56.08
CA TYR A 6 -1.36 -14.47 -54.86
C TYR A 6 -2.46 -13.87 -53.97
N THR A 7 -3.33 -14.77 -53.54
CA THR A 7 -4.56 -14.62 -52.78
C THR A 7 -4.38 -15.13 -51.35
N GLY A 8 -5.17 -14.61 -50.41
CA GLY A 8 -5.48 -15.20 -49.10
C GLY A 8 -4.84 -14.47 -47.93
N GLU A 9 -5.48 -14.24 -46.78
CA GLU A 9 -6.84 -14.56 -46.34
C GLU A 9 -7.10 -13.81 -45.04
N LYS A 10 -8.37 -13.48 -44.77
CA LYS A 10 -8.84 -12.70 -43.62
C LYS A 10 -8.79 -13.53 -42.32
N SER A 11 -8.44 -12.91 -41.19
CA SER A 11 -8.93 -13.36 -39.87
C SER A 11 -9.02 -12.20 -38.88
N SER A 12 -10.05 -11.38 -39.06
CA SER A 12 -10.69 -10.67 -37.95
C SER A 12 -11.64 -11.66 -37.28
N GLN A 13 -11.33 -12.06 -36.04
CA GLN A 13 -12.30 -12.76 -35.18
C GLN A 13 -12.53 -11.94 -33.92
N SER A 14 -13.45 -10.99 -34.05
CA SER A 14 -14.28 -10.50 -32.97
C SER A 14 -15.20 -11.64 -32.54
N GLY A 15 -14.89 -12.25 -31.39
CA GLY A 15 -15.74 -13.26 -30.77
C GLY A 15 -17.11 -12.69 -30.45
N GLN A 16 -18.13 -13.22 -31.12
CA GLN A 16 -19.54 -12.95 -30.90
C GLN A 16 -19.98 -13.59 -29.58
N TYR A 17 -20.56 -12.81 -28.67
CA TYR A 17 -21.42 -13.36 -27.62
C TYR A 17 -22.87 -13.19 -28.08
N THR A 18 -23.44 -14.29 -28.54
CA THR A 18 -24.87 -14.51 -28.75
C THR A 18 -25.57 -14.52 -27.39
N GLY A 19 -26.34 -13.47 -27.12
CA GLY A 19 -27.27 -13.36 -26.00
C GLY A 19 -28.67 -13.11 -26.55
N GLU A 20 -29.47 -14.15 -26.51
CA GLU A 20 -30.84 -14.30 -26.98
C GLU A 20 -31.79 -13.22 -26.41
N LYS A 21 -32.61 -12.63 -27.27
CA LYS A 21 -33.50 -11.50 -26.94
C LYS A 21 -34.86 -12.00 -26.43
N ASP A 22 -34.96 -12.30 -25.14
CA ASP A 22 -36.26 -12.49 -24.50
C ASP A 22 -36.89 -11.14 -24.16
N LYS A 23 -37.73 -10.64 -25.08
CA LYS A 23 -38.59 -9.47 -24.87
C LYS A 23 -39.79 -9.85 -23.99
N LYS A 24 -39.68 -9.69 -22.67
CA LYS A 24 -40.88 -9.62 -21.82
C LYS A 24 -41.43 -8.19 -21.85
N ARG A 25 -42.72 -8.07 -22.17
CA ARG A 25 -43.47 -6.81 -22.23
C ARG A 25 -44.36 -6.74 -20.99
N ASP A 26 -44.41 -5.58 -20.36
CA ASP A 26 -45.40 -5.30 -19.32
C ASP A 26 -46.76 -4.94 -19.94
N ALA A 27 -47.83 -5.14 -19.17
CA ALA A 27 -49.24 -5.02 -19.59
C ALA A 27 -49.66 -3.62 -20.12
N PHE A 28 -48.75 -2.64 -20.13
CA PHE A 28 -49.00 -1.25 -20.53
C PHE A 28 -48.20 -0.76 -21.74
N GLY A 29 -47.54 -1.66 -22.48
CA GLY A 29 -47.00 -1.34 -23.81
C GLY A 29 -45.89 -0.28 -23.84
N ARG A 30 -45.23 0.02 -22.71
CA ARG A 30 -43.98 0.79 -22.71
C ARG A 30 -42.80 -0.18 -22.80
N GLU A 31 -41.84 0.14 -23.67
CA GLU A 31 -40.55 -0.55 -23.67
C GLU A 31 -39.88 -0.30 -22.31
N GLU A 32 -39.64 -1.35 -21.53
CA GLU A 32 -38.68 -1.27 -20.44
C GLU A 32 -37.30 -1.05 -21.05
N VAL A 33 -36.84 0.20 -21.02
CA VAL A 33 -35.48 0.56 -21.33
C VAL A 33 -34.59 -0.07 -20.27
N PHE A 34 -34.07 -1.27 -20.53
CA PHE A 34 -33.00 -1.87 -19.75
C PHE A 34 -31.76 -0.96 -19.84
N ARG A 35 -31.60 -0.08 -18.84
CA ARG A 35 -30.45 0.82 -18.76
C ARG A 35 -29.25 0.04 -18.21
N PRO A 36 -28.13 -0.07 -18.96
CA PRO A 36 -26.90 -0.60 -18.39
C PRO A 36 -26.43 0.33 -17.26
N LYS A 37 -26.30 -0.21 -16.06
CA LYS A 37 -25.85 0.53 -14.87
C LYS A 37 -24.34 0.68 -14.95
N GLY A 38 -23.86 1.76 -15.56
CA GLY A 38 -22.43 2.07 -15.53
C GLY A 38 -21.97 3.04 -16.60
N MET A 39 -22.23 4.34 -16.41
CA MET A 39 -21.36 5.42 -16.92
C MET A 39 -21.74 6.77 -16.26
N GLY A 40 -20.83 7.32 -15.46
CA GLY A 40 -20.70 8.76 -15.18
C GLY A 40 -21.91 9.51 -14.62
N ASP A 41 -22.33 9.19 -13.40
CA ASP A 41 -23.22 10.09 -12.65
C ASP A 41 -22.40 11.30 -12.16
N GLU A 42 -22.70 12.50 -12.67
CA GLU A 42 -22.02 13.76 -12.30
C GLU A 42 -22.02 13.95 -10.77
N THR A 43 -23.08 13.47 -10.12
CA THR A 43 -23.22 13.43 -8.67
C THR A 43 -22.16 12.55 -7.99
N THR A 44 -21.85 11.38 -8.55
CA THR A 44 -20.83 10.46 -8.03
C THR A 44 -19.44 11.01 -8.23
N ARG A 45 -19.18 11.65 -9.38
CA ARG A 45 -17.92 12.35 -9.66
C ARG A 45 -17.70 13.49 -8.66
N ASN A 46 -18.70 14.35 -8.45
CA ASN A 46 -18.60 15.47 -7.52
C ASN A 46 -18.48 15.02 -6.06
N ARG A 47 -19.10 13.88 -5.69
CA ARG A 47 -18.92 13.28 -4.36
C ARG A 47 -17.49 12.74 -4.17
N LEU A 48 -16.91 12.11 -5.18
CA LEU A 48 -15.53 11.64 -5.11
C LEU A 48 -14.56 12.83 -5.00
N LEU A 49 -14.68 13.83 -5.86
CA LEU A 49 -13.82 15.01 -5.84
C LEU A 49 -13.90 15.77 -4.50
N SER A 50 -15.11 15.98 -3.98
CA SER A 50 -15.27 16.60 -2.66
C SER A 50 -14.72 15.76 -1.52
N SER A 51 -14.80 14.43 -1.59
CA SER A 51 -14.18 13.54 -0.57
C SER A 51 -12.65 13.59 -0.60
N VAL A 52 -12.07 13.67 -1.79
CA VAL A 52 -10.62 13.79 -1.98
C VAL A 52 -10.13 15.14 -1.45
N GLN A 53 -10.80 16.23 -1.80
CA GLN A 53 -10.47 17.57 -1.30
C GLN A 53 -10.52 17.64 0.23
N LYS A 54 -11.62 17.15 0.83
CA LYS A 54 -11.76 17.10 2.30
C LYS A 54 -10.68 16.23 2.96
N SER A 55 -10.22 15.17 2.29
CA SER A 55 -9.12 14.34 2.78
C SER A 55 -7.80 15.13 2.83
N TYR A 56 -7.49 15.87 1.77
CA TYR A 56 -6.29 16.71 1.72
C TYR A 56 -6.31 17.82 2.77
N GLU A 57 -7.45 18.49 2.94
CA GLU A 57 -7.62 19.53 3.97
C GLU A 57 -7.40 18.97 5.38
N LYS A 58 -7.95 17.78 5.66
CA LYS A 58 -7.76 17.11 6.96
C LYS A 58 -6.32 16.64 7.19
N LEU A 59 -5.59 16.28 6.13
CA LEU A 59 -4.21 15.83 6.22
C LEU A 59 -3.18 16.98 6.25
N GLN A 60 -3.58 18.17 5.80
CA GLN A 60 -2.70 19.34 5.73
C GLN A 60 -1.96 19.66 7.04
N PRO A 61 -2.60 19.71 8.24
CA PRO A 61 -1.88 20.03 9.48
C PRO A 61 -0.82 18.97 9.83
N PHE A 62 -1.08 17.70 9.57
CA PHE A 62 -0.11 16.63 9.81
C PHE A 62 1.07 16.71 8.84
N ARG A 63 0.82 17.08 7.58
CA ARG A 63 1.90 17.26 6.58
C ARG A 63 2.81 18.44 6.91
N SER A 64 2.24 19.57 7.33
CA SER A 64 3.04 20.72 7.75
C SER A 64 3.84 20.42 9.02
N LEU A 65 3.24 19.71 9.99
CA LEU A 65 3.94 19.30 11.20
C LEU A 65 5.11 18.35 10.88
N MET A 66 4.86 17.33 10.07
CA MET A 66 5.89 16.39 9.62
C MET A 66 7.04 17.11 8.91
N HIS A 67 6.74 18.04 8.00
CA HIS A 67 7.76 18.81 7.30
C HIS A 67 8.67 19.55 8.28
N ASN A 68 8.09 20.26 9.25
CA ASN A 68 8.86 21.03 10.23
C ASN A 68 9.71 20.12 11.14
N LEU A 69 9.15 18.99 11.59
CA LEU A 69 9.89 18.05 12.44
C LEU A 69 11.04 17.37 11.70
N VAL A 70 10.85 17.06 10.41
CA VAL A 70 11.93 16.50 9.58
C VAL A 70 13.00 17.56 9.34
N GLU A 71 12.63 18.80 9.09
CA GLU A 71 13.58 19.92 8.96
C GLU A 71 14.44 20.08 10.23
N GLU A 72 13.81 20.04 11.41
CA GLU A 72 14.51 20.09 12.70
C GLU A 72 15.39 18.86 12.95
N TYR A 73 14.90 17.66 12.61
CA TYR A 73 15.65 16.41 12.75
C TYR A 73 16.90 16.38 11.88
N VAL A 74 16.84 16.89 10.66
CA VAL A 74 18.00 16.89 9.76
C VAL A 74 18.97 18.01 10.13
N GLY A 75 18.47 19.14 10.62
CA GLY A 75 19.25 20.26 11.13
C GLY A 75 19.85 21.17 10.05
N SER A 76 20.65 22.14 10.48
CA SER A 76 21.10 23.27 9.65
C SER A 76 22.10 22.95 8.53
N SER A 77 22.59 21.70 8.47
CA SER A 77 23.61 21.28 7.49
C SER A 77 23.01 20.74 6.18
N TYR A 78 21.70 20.57 6.09
CA TYR A 78 21.04 19.89 4.98
C TYR A 78 20.09 20.85 4.26
N GLY A 79 20.17 20.86 2.92
CA GLY A 79 19.43 21.78 2.06
C GLY A 79 20.20 23.06 1.72
N GLN A 80 20.32 23.37 0.43
CA GLN A 80 20.71 24.70 -0.05
C GLN A 80 19.43 25.54 -0.17
N GLY A 81 18.96 26.08 0.95
CA GLY A 81 17.87 27.06 0.98
C GLY A 81 18.39 28.49 1.10
N GLU A 82 17.80 29.41 0.35
CA GLU A 82 17.99 30.86 0.45
C GLU A 82 17.26 31.39 1.70
N GLY A 83 17.84 31.20 2.88
CA GLY A 83 17.28 31.71 4.13
C GLY A 83 18.34 31.89 5.21
N PRO A 84 18.10 32.75 6.22
CA PRO A 84 19.02 32.93 7.34
C PRO A 84 19.18 31.61 8.09
N ARG A 85 20.36 31.00 7.97
CA ARG A 85 20.69 29.74 8.65
C ARG A 85 20.81 30.00 10.14
N HIS A 86 19.91 29.43 10.93
CA HIS A 86 20.15 29.29 12.37
C HIS A 86 21.11 28.13 12.55
N GLU A 87 22.34 28.41 12.99
CA GLU A 87 23.33 27.35 13.25
C GLU A 87 22.90 26.56 14.50
N ILE A 88 22.47 25.32 14.29
CA ILE A 88 22.18 24.39 15.37
C ILE A 88 23.48 23.65 15.69
N TYR A 89 24.17 24.06 16.76
CA TYR A 89 25.44 23.42 17.16
C TYR A 89 25.26 21.99 17.70
N MET A 90 24.10 21.67 18.30
CA MET A 90 23.75 20.32 18.74
C MET A 90 22.31 19.98 18.35
N ASN A 91 22.14 18.92 17.56
CA ASN A 91 20.84 18.43 17.14
C ASN A 91 20.28 17.42 18.17
N LEU A 92 19.58 17.95 19.18
CA LEU A 92 18.97 17.15 20.25
C LEU A 92 17.88 16.21 19.73
N MET A 93 17.18 16.62 18.66
CA MET A 93 16.14 15.81 18.03
C MET A 93 16.73 14.55 17.43
N ASN A 94 17.83 14.67 16.69
CA ASN A 94 18.56 13.52 16.15
C ASN A 94 19.08 12.60 17.25
N GLN A 95 19.65 13.15 18.33
CA GLN A 95 20.10 12.35 19.48
C GLN A 95 18.96 11.60 20.17
N ALA A 96 17.79 12.23 20.31
CA ALA A 96 16.61 11.60 20.88
C ALA A 96 16.12 10.45 19.99
N VAL A 97 16.00 10.67 18.67
CA VAL A 97 15.60 9.63 17.70
C VAL A 97 16.55 8.44 17.75
N GLU A 98 17.86 8.70 17.81
CA GLU A 98 18.86 7.64 17.89
C GLU A 98 18.72 6.83 19.19
N ALA A 99 18.56 7.50 20.34
CA ALA A 99 18.35 6.86 21.63
C ALA A 99 17.07 6.01 21.66
N TYR A 100 15.95 6.52 21.13
CA TYR A 100 14.69 5.78 21.07
C TYR A 100 14.75 4.61 20.09
N THR A 101 15.43 4.78 18.94
CA THR A 101 15.63 3.70 17.97
C THR A 101 16.48 2.59 18.57
N MET A 102 17.53 2.94 19.31
CA MET A 102 18.32 1.98 20.08
C MET A 102 17.49 1.29 21.18
N ALA A 103 16.61 1.99 21.88
CA ALA A 103 15.80 1.39 22.95
C ALA A 103 14.70 0.45 22.40
N LEU A 104 14.01 0.85 21.33
CA LEU A 104 12.82 0.16 20.82
C LEU A 104 13.15 -0.89 19.76
N ALA A 105 14.22 -0.70 18.99
CA ALA A 105 14.62 -1.59 17.90
C ALA A 105 16.10 -2.04 18.05
N ALA A 106 16.53 -2.19 19.31
CA ALA A 106 17.86 -2.68 19.67
C ALA A 106 18.16 -4.06 19.09
N ASN A 107 17.15 -4.95 19.16
CA ASN A 107 17.29 -6.37 18.87
C ASN A 107 16.29 -6.83 17.83
N ARG A 108 16.67 -7.86 17.07
CA ARG A 108 15.73 -8.61 16.24
C ARG A 108 14.56 -9.12 17.10
N PRO A 109 13.30 -8.88 16.70
CA PRO A 109 12.17 -9.44 17.41
C PRO A 109 12.23 -10.97 17.35
N ARG A 110 11.87 -11.63 18.45
CA ARG A 110 11.73 -13.08 18.51
C ARG A 110 10.29 -13.42 18.85
N VAL A 111 9.74 -14.39 18.14
CA VAL A 111 8.40 -14.90 18.39
C VAL A 111 8.52 -16.10 19.32
N LEU A 112 7.72 -16.10 20.37
CA LEU A 112 7.51 -17.24 21.27
C LEU A 112 6.16 -17.86 20.91
N ILE A 113 6.14 -19.17 20.66
CA ILE A 113 4.92 -19.90 20.29
C ILE A 113 4.68 -20.97 21.35
N SER A 114 3.52 -20.90 21.98
CA SER A 114 3.06 -21.84 23.00
C SER A 114 1.74 -22.46 22.60
N THR A 115 1.51 -23.70 23.05
CA THR A 115 0.26 -24.43 22.84
C THR A 115 -0.25 -24.94 24.19
N HIS A 116 -1.58 -25.01 24.34
CA HIS A 116 -2.23 -25.64 25.49
C HIS A 116 -2.35 -27.16 25.35
N HIS A 117 -2.15 -27.70 24.15
CA HIS A 117 -2.23 -29.14 23.87
C HIS A 117 -0.84 -29.76 23.90
N ASP A 118 -0.64 -30.71 24.82
CA ASP A 118 0.64 -31.39 25.02
C ASP A 118 1.10 -32.15 23.76
N ASP A 119 0.16 -32.74 23.03
CA ASP A 119 0.43 -33.47 21.78
C ASP A 119 1.05 -32.58 20.68
N LEU A 120 0.83 -31.27 20.75
CA LEU A 120 1.30 -30.30 19.76
C LEU A 120 2.57 -29.55 20.21
N LEU A 121 3.13 -29.86 21.38
CA LEU A 121 4.31 -29.16 21.91
C LEU A 121 5.50 -29.24 20.97
N PHE A 122 5.74 -30.40 20.37
CA PHE A 122 6.82 -30.58 19.40
C PHE A 122 6.62 -29.71 18.17
N PHE A 123 5.40 -29.73 17.61
CA PHE A 123 5.05 -28.90 16.45
C PHE A 123 5.22 -27.41 16.74
N ALA A 124 4.74 -26.95 17.91
CA ALA A 124 4.88 -25.55 18.33
C ALA A 124 6.36 -25.12 18.41
N LYS A 125 7.25 -25.98 18.92
CA LYS A 125 8.70 -25.68 19.00
C LYS A 125 9.38 -25.63 17.63
N VAL A 126 9.01 -26.53 16.72
CA VAL A 126 9.48 -26.49 15.33
C VAL A 126 8.99 -25.23 14.63
N PHE A 127 7.71 -24.87 14.80
CA PHE A 127 7.11 -23.68 14.20
C PHE A 127 7.71 -22.38 14.76
N GLU A 128 8.01 -22.33 16.06
CA GLU A 128 8.72 -21.22 16.71
C GLU A 128 10.10 -21.01 16.06
N THR A 129 10.84 -22.08 15.85
CA THR A 129 12.18 -22.04 15.23
C THR A 129 12.09 -21.60 13.77
N ALA A 130 11.16 -22.18 13.00
CA ALA A 130 10.95 -21.84 11.60
C ALA A 130 10.57 -20.35 11.42
N THR A 131 9.65 -19.85 12.25
CA THR A 131 9.22 -18.45 12.22
C THR A 131 10.37 -17.50 12.55
N ASN A 132 11.18 -17.81 13.56
CA ASN A 132 12.33 -16.99 13.91
C ASN A 132 13.41 -16.99 12.82
N ASN A 133 13.59 -18.09 12.08
CA ASN A 133 14.46 -18.14 10.91
C ASN A 133 13.91 -17.28 9.75
N LEU A 134 12.60 -17.36 9.48
CA LEU A 134 11.95 -16.54 8.46
C LEU A 134 12.08 -15.05 8.76
N ILE A 135 11.88 -14.64 10.02
CA ILE A 135 12.05 -13.24 10.47
C ILE A 135 13.46 -12.72 10.17
N LYS A 136 14.48 -13.60 10.32
CA LYS A 136 15.86 -13.27 10.00
C LYS A 136 16.08 -13.13 8.50
N GLU A 137 15.49 -14.01 7.69
CA GLU A 137 15.60 -14.00 6.23
C GLU A 137 14.97 -12.75 5.62
N ILE A 138 13.77 -12.38 6.05
CA ILE A 138 13.07 -11.18 5.55
C ILE A 138 13.66 -9.86 6.07
N GLY A 139 14.66 -9.90 6.96
CA GLY A 139 15.30 -8.71 7.51
C GLY A 139 14.37 -7.80 8.30
N LEU A 140 13.40 -8.38 9.04
CA LEU A 140 12.33 -7.62 9.72
C LEU A 140 12.85 -6.54 10.66
N GLU A 141 14.04 -6.73 11.23
CA GLU A 141 14.72 -5.76 12.10
C GLU A 141 14.89 -4.39 11.42
N GLN A 142 15.28 -4.36 10.14
CA GLN A 142 15.48 -3.12 9.40
C GLN A 142 14.15 -2.40 9.16
N THR A 143 13.11 -3.17 8.84
CA THR A 143 11.75 -2.65 8.65
C THR A 143 11.20 -2.06 9.95
N ILE A 144 11.42 -2.71 11.09
CA ILE A 144 10.99 -2.20 12.39
C ILE A 144 11.77 -0.93 12.76
N ARG A 145 13.09 -0.88 12.52
CA ARG A 145 13.87 0.36 12.75
C ARG A 145 13.31 1.53 11.96
N ARG A 146 13.02 1.31 10.68
CA ARG A 146 12.44 2.34 9.82
C ARG A 146 11.04 2.74 10.28
N TRP A 147 10.24 1.77 10.70
CA TRP A 147 8.91 2.02 11.25
C TRP A 147 8.94 2.84 12.53
N VAL A 148 9.87 2.56 13.46
CA VAL A 148 10.05 3.32 14.70
C VAL A 148 10.46 4.76 14.39
N LEU A 149 11.35 4.96 13.42
CA LEU A 149 11.73 6.29 12.95
C LEU A 149 10.52 7.06 12.41
N ASP A 150 9.71 6.45 11.55
CA ASP A 150 8.50 7.08 11.00
C ASP A 150 7.45 7.37 12.10
N ALA A 151 7.33 6.47 13.08
CA ALA A 151 6.43 6.62 14.22
C ALA A 151 6.81 7.75 15.17
N PHE A 152 8.11 8.10 15.25
CA PHE A 152 8.57 9.21 16.07
C PHE A 152 8.00 10.57 15.60
N PHE A 153 7.77 10.73 14.29
CA PHE A 153 7.33 12.01 13.73
C PHE A 153 5.80 12.17 13.68
N CYS A 154 5.06 11.10 13.42
CA CYS A 154 3.58 11.10 13.53
C CYS A 154 3.03 9.68 13.65
N VAL A 155 3.16 8.89 12.59
CA VAL A 155 2.55 7.56 12.46
C VAL A 155 3.44 6.71 11.57
N GLY A 156 3.96 5.63 12.12
CA GLY A 156 4.58 4.56 11.35
C GLY A 156 3.52 3.54 10.95
N VAL A 157 3.49 3.12 9.68
CA VAL A 157 2.63 2.03 9.21
C VAL A 157 3.49 0.97 8.54
N VAL A 158 3.39 -0.28 9.02
CA VAL A 158 3.99 -1.45 8.35
C VAL A 158 2.89 -2.24 7.67
N LYS A 159 3.07 -2.52 6.38
CA LYS A 159 2.19 -3.41 5.62
C LYS A 159 2.82 -4.78 5.52
N VAL A 160 2.06 -5.80 5.92
CA VAL A 160 2.43 -7.20 5.72
C VAL A 160 1.60 -7.79 4.58
N HIS A 161 2.21 -8.66 3.78
CA HIS A 161 1.52 -9.44 2.75
C HIS A 161 2.01 -10.88 2.82
N MET A 162 1.12 -11.82 2.47
CA MET A 162 1.56 -13.18 2.19
C MET A 162 2.19 -13.16 0.81
N ALA A 163 3.49 -13.43 0.74
CA ALA A 163 4.09 -13.87 -0.51
C ALA A 163 3.84 -15.37 -0.62
N ASP A 164 3.31 -15.81 -1.75
CA ASP A 164 3.32 -17.23 -2.07
C ASP A 164 4.79 -17.64 -2.18
N SER A 165 5.27 -18.41 -1.21
CA SER A 165 6.59 -19.02 -1.28
C SER A 165 6.50 -20.06 -2.39
N GLY A 166 6.85 -19.64 -3.61
CA GLY A 166 6.92 -20.53 -4.76
C GLY A 166 7.62 -21.82 -4.34
N GLN A 167 6.93 -22.93 -4.59
CA GLN A 167 7.40 -24.29 -4.33
C GLN A 167 8.88 -24.43 -4.71
N VAL A 168 9.68 -24.93 -3.77
CA VAL A 168 10.96 -25.58 -4.07
C VAL A 168 10.73 -27.07 -4.12
#